data_AF-A0A6P8QEG9-F1
#
_entry.id   AF-A0A6P8QEG9-F1
#
_cell.length_a   1.000
_cell.length_b   1.000
_cell.length_c   1.000
_cell.angle_alpha   90.00
_cell.angle_beta   90.00
_cell.angle_gamma   90.00
#
_symmetry.space_group_name_H-M   'P 1'
#
loop_
_entity.id
_entity.type
_entity.pdbx_description
1 polymer ?
#
loop_
_entity_poly.entity_id
_entity_poly.type
_entity_poly.pdbx_seq_one_letter_code
_entity_poly.pdbx_strand_id
1 'polypeptide(L)'
;MQAAMEVTARYCRKEMEAYGECVASKPSSWHEECSMLKVNVARCTSSHPIIRRIRQACSEPFAAFEGCLRQNQTAAENCAEHLGRFLQCAETVKPA
;
A
#
# COMPACT_ATOMS: atom_id res chain seq x y z
N MET A 1 3.49 2.95 -4.45
CA MET A 1 2.49 3.18 -3.38
C MET A 1 1.24 2.30 -3.48
N GLN A 2 0.69 1.97 -4.65
CA GLN A 2 -0.57 1.20 -4.79
C GLN A 2 -0.53 -0.29 -4.37
N ALA A 3 0.53 -1.06 -4.65
CA ALA A 3 0.63 -2.45 -4.20
C ALA A 3 0.70 -2.60 -2.68
N ALA A 4 1.49 -1.73 -2.03
CA ALA A 4 1.50 -1.64 -0.57
C ALA A 4 0.12 -1.27 -0.06
N MET A 5 -0.61 -0.39 -0.77
CA MET A 5 -1.96 -0.01 -0.40
C MET A 5 -2.94 -1.17 -0.44
N GLU A 6 -2.85 -2.12 -1.37
CA GLU A 6 -3.84 -3.20 -1.47
C GLU A 6 -3.68 -4.26 -0.36
N VAL A 7 -2.44 -4.62 -0.01
CA VAL A 7 -2.16 -5.43 1.18
C VAL A 7 -2.52 -4.67 2.46
N THR A 8 -2.24 -3.37 2.50
CA THR A 8 -2.63 -2.51 3.62
C THR A 8 -4.16 -2.34 3.68
N ALA A 9 -4.88 -2.32 2.57
CA ALA A 9 -6.35 -2.28 2.53
C ALA A 9 -6.95 -3.60 3.00
N ARG A 10 -6.20 -4.72 2.88
CA ARG A 10 -6.65 -6.02 3.38
C ARG A 10 -6.48 -6.15 4.90
N TYR A 11 -5.36 -5.68 5.45
CA TYR A 11 -4.99 -5.90 6.87
C TYR A 11 -5.09 -4.64 7.76
N CYS A 12 -5.10 -3.46 7.17
CA CYS A 12 -5.25 -2.13 7.79
C CYS A 12 -6.38 -1.34 7.10
N ARG A 13 -7.46 -2.05 6.73
CA ARG A 13 -8.57 -1.49 5.95
C ARG A 13 -9.11 -0.22 6.58
N LYS A 14 -9.35 -0.26 7.90
CA LYS A 14 -9.91 0.84 8.68
C LYS A 14 -9.05 2.09 8.60
N GLU A 15 -7.73 1.95 8.76
CA GLU A 15 -6.79 3.06 8.66
C GLU A 15 -6.75 3.62 7.24
N MET A 16 -6.83 2.74 6.23
CA MET A 16 -6.82 3.14 4.82
C MET A 16 -8.09 3.86 4.38
N GLU A 17 -9.25 3.36 4.76
CA GLU A 17 -10.56 3.98 4.47
C GLU A 17 -10.63 5.37 5.09
N ALA A 18 -10.27 5.50 6.38
CA ALA A 18 -10.25 6.79 7.05
C ALA A 18 -9.29 7.81 6.39
N TYR A 19 -8.11 7.35 5.96
CA TYR A 19 -7.17 8.20 5.22
C TYR A 19 -7.71 8.58 3.84
N GLY A 20 -8.29 7.63 3.09
CA GLY A 20 -8.86 7.85 1.77
C GLY A 20 -10.03 8.82 1.78
N GLU A 21 -10.94 8.69 2.75
CA GLU A 21 -12.06 9.61 2.96
C GLU A 21 -11.58 11.04 3.30
N CYS A 22 -10.54 11.16 4.13
CA CYS A 22 -9.93 12.46 4.44
C CYS A 22 -9.32 13.12 3.21
N VAL A 23 -8.57 12.37 2.39
CA VAL A 23 -7.96 12.90 1.15
C VAL A 23 -9.04 13.33 0.15
N ALA A 24 -10.09 12.51 -0.01
CA ALA A 24 -11.19 12.80 -0.92
C ALA A 24 -11.98 14.06 -0.51
N SER A 25 -12.16 14.28 0.81
CA SER A 25 -12.87 15.45 1.33
C SER A 25 -12.04 16.74 1.35
N LYS A 26 -10.70 16.64 1.26
CA LYS A 26 -9.77 17.78 1.40
C LYS A 26 -8.73 17.88 0.27
N PRO A 27 -9.13 17.94 -1.01
CA PRO A 27 -8.21 17.81 -2.14
C PRO A 27 -7.08 18.86 -2.20
N SER A 28 -7.28 20.05 -1.63
CA SER A 28 -6.30 21.15 -1.61
C SER A 28 -5.40 21.19 -0.37
N SER A 29 -5.76 20.53 0.73
CA SER A 29 -5.11 20.65 2.05
C SER A 29 -4.84 19.32 2.76
N TRP A 30 -5.17 18.18 2.13
CA TRP A 30 -5.04 16.85 2.74
C TRP A 30 -3.63 16.53 3.26
N HIS A 31 -2.58 17.09 2.67
CA HIS A 31 -1.19 16.85 3.08
C HIS A 31 -0.95 17.17 4.55
N GLU A 32 -1.57 18.25 5.04
CA GLU A 32 -1.45 18.70 6.43
C GLU A 32 -2.59 18.11 7.26
N GLU A 33 -3.83 18.24 6.78
CA GLU A 33 -5.02 17.87 7.54
C GLU A 33 -5.21 16.36 7.72
N CYS A 34 -4.67 15.53 6.82
CA CYS A 34 -4.73 14.07 6.92
C CYS A 34 -3.41 13.45 7.38
N SER A 35 -2.43 14.27 7.83
CA SER A 35 -1.09 13.81 8.21
C SER A 35 -1.13 12.76 9.33
N MET A 36 -1.95 12.94 10.37
CA MET A 36 -2.09 11.93 11.43
C MET A 36 -2.67 10.60 10.93
N LEU A 37 -3.61 10.64 9.98
CA LEU A 37 -4.18 9.43 9.39
C LEU A 37 -3.13 8.69 8.54
N LYS A 38 -2.28 9.43 7.82
CA LYS A 38 -1.11 8.86 7.13
C LYS A 38 -0.15 8.15 8.10
N VAL A 39 0.10 8.75 9.27
CA VAL A 39 0.92 8.12 10.33
C VAL A 39 0.24 6.85 10.85
N ASN A 40 -1.09 6.84 11.04
CA ASN A 40 -1.82 5.66 11.49
C ASN A 40 -1.73 4.49 10.50
N VAL A 41 -1.85 4.77 9.19
CA VAL A 41 -1.63 3.78 8.12
C VAL A 41 -0.20 3.23 8.18
N ALA A 42 0.81 4.11 8.31
CA ALA A 42 2.20 3.70 8.44
C ALA A 42 2.45 2.85 9.71
N ARG A 43 1.79 3.19 10.83
CA ARG A 43 1.88 2.43 12.07
C ARG A 43 1.32 1.03 11.91
N CYS A 44 0.11 0.90 11.37
CA CYS A 44 -0.51 -0.41 11.17
C CYS A 44 0.33 -1.31 10.26
N THR A 45 0.82 -0.78 9.14
CA THR A 45 1.69 -1.55 8.23
C THR A 45 3.01 -2.00 8.88
N SER A 46 3.58 -1.17 9.76
CA SER A 46 4.82 -1.50 10.46
C SER A 46 4.65 -2.51 11.60
N SER A 47 3.51 -2.50 12.30
CA SER A 47 3.28 -3.34 13.49
C SER A 47 2.61 -4.68 13.16
N HIS A 48 1.87 -4.78 12.05
CA HIS A 48 1.10 -5.98 11.75
C HIS A 48 2.00 -7.16 11.34
N PRO A 49 1.99 -8.29 12.07
CA PRO A 49 2.93 -9.40 11.85
C PRO A 49 2.91 -9.98 10.43
N ILE A 50 1.72 -10.16 9.86
CA ILE A 50 1.60 -10.67 8.48
C ILE A 50 2.07 -9.66 7.43
N ILE A 51 1.85 -8.36 7.62
CA ILE A 51 2.32 -7.32 6.69
C ILE A 51 3.85 -7.27 6.70
N ARG A 52 4.48 -7.40 7.88
CA ARG A 52 5.94 -7.52 7.99
C ARG A 52 6.47 -8.72 7.21
N ARG A 53 5.82 -9.88 7.33
CA ARG A 53 6.18 -11.09 6.57
C ARG A 53 6.00 -10.91 5.07
N ILE A 54 4.87 -10.37 4.62
CA ILE A 54 4.61 -10.10 3.19
C ILE A 54 5.67 -9.16 2.64
N ARG A 55 6.02 -8.10 3.36
CA ARG A 55 7.06 -7.14 2.94
C ARG A 55 8.43 -7.80 2.78
N GLN A 56 8.76 -8.80 3.60
CA GLN A 56 10.02 -9.54 3.50
C GLN A 56 9.97 -10.57 2.36
N ALA A 57 8.95 -11.44 2.37
CA ALA A 57 8.80 -12.56 1.44
C ALA A 57 8.52 -12.11 0.00
N CYS A 58 7.81 -11.00 -0.17
CA CYS A 58 7.39 -10.47 -1.48
C CYS A 58 8.14 -9.20 -1.86
N SER A 59 9.35 -9.00 -1.34
CA SER A 59 10.16 -7.80 -1.57
C SER A 59 10.56 -7.62 -3.03
N GLU A 60 10.89 -8.69 -3.75
CA GLU A 60 11.26 -8.66 -5.16
C GLU A 60 10.11 -8.23 -6.09
N PRO A 61 8.92 -8.88 -6.10
CA PRO A 61 7.80 -8.43 -6.93
C PRO A 61 7.32 -7.03 -6.53
N PHE A 62 7.43 -6.66 -5.25
CA PHE A 62 7.15 -5.30 -4.79
C PHE A 62 8.12 -4.27 -5.38
N ALA A 63 9.43 -4.57 -5.40
CA ALA A 63 10.44 -3.67 -5.97
C ALA A 63 10.24 -3.47 -7.48
N ALA A 64 9.86 -4.52 -8.22
CA ALA A 64 9.52 -4.41 -9.64
C ALA A 64 8.32 -3.48 -9.87
N PHE A 65 7.29 -3.61 -9.06
CA PHE A 65 6.13 -2.72 -9.09
C PHE A 65 6.50 -1.26 -8.78
N GLU A 66 7.32 -1.01 -7.75
CA GLU A 66 7.80 0.34 -7.44
C GLU A 66 8.69 0.92 -8.54
N GLY A 67 9.50 0.08 -9.19
CA GLY A 67 10.30 0.46 -10.35
C GLY A 67 9.42 0.94 -11.52
N CYS A 68 8.36 0.18 -11.84
CA CYS A 68 7.40 0.56 -12.87
C CYS A 68 6.71 1.90 -12.55
N LEU A 69 6.26 2.09 -11.30
CA LEU A 69 5.58 3.34 -10.90
C LEU A 69 6.50 4.57 -11.01
N ARG A 70 7.79 4.42 -10.66
CA ARG A 70 8.75 5.53 -10.81
C ARG A 70 8.90 5.97 -12.27
N GLN A 71 8.78 5.03 -13.19
CA GLN A 71 8.86 5.26 -14.64
C GLN A 71 7.52 5.74 -15.23
N ASN A 72 6.38 5.42 -14.60
CA ASN A 72 5.03 5.68 -15.11
C ASN A 72 4.17 6.51 -14.13
N GLN A 73 4.71 7.65 -13.68
CA GLN A 73 4.08 8.46 -12.61
C GLN A 73 2.66 8.97 -12.95
N THR A 74 2.36 9.17 -14.23
CA THR A 74 1.05 9.63 -14.72
C THR A 74 0.19 8.52 -15.31
N ALA A 75 0.71 7.29 -15.37
CA ALA A 75 0.07 6.15 -16.02
C ALA A 75 0.25 4.88 -15.16
N ALA A 76 -0.20 4.95 -13.92
CA ALA A 76 -0.02 3.88 -12.94
C ALA A 76 -0.71 2.57 -13.35
N GLU A 77 -1.72 2.64 -14.23
CA GLU A 77 -2.40 1.51 -14.85
C GLU A 77 -1.46 0.60 -15.63
N ASN A 78 -0.35 1.12 -16.17
CA ASN A 78 0.67 0.33 -16.87
C ASN A 78 1.40 -0.66 -15.95
N CYS A 79 1.31 -0.48 -14.64
CA CYS A 79 1.98 -1.31 -13.64
C CYS A 79 1.09 -2.43 -13.07
N ALA A 80 -0.12 -2.63 -13.62
CA ALA A 80 -1.08 -3.62 -13.14
C ALA A 80 -0.52 -5.07 -13.14
N GLU A 81 0.34 -5.42 -14.10
CA GLU A 81 0.97 -6.75 -14.12
C GLU A 81 1.91 -6.97 -12.92
N HIS A 82 2.76 -5.97 -12.63
CA HIS A 82 3.65 -6.03 -11.48
C HIS A 82 2.88 -6.04 -10.15
N LEU A 83 1.76 -5.33 -10.10
CA LEU A 83 0.83 -5.38 -8.97
C LEU A 83 0.28 -6.80 -8.78
N GLY A 84 -0.21 -7.45 -9.84
CA GLY A 84 -0.73 -8.81 -9.79
C GLY A 84 0.29 -9.82 -9.27
N ARG A 85 1.56 -9.74 -9.70
CA ARG A 85 2.65 -10.61 -9.20
C ARG A 85 2.92 -10.42 -7.71
N PHE A 86 2.87 -9.18 -7.22
CA PHE A 86 3.02 -8.90 -5.80
C PHE A 86 1.87 -9.47 -4.97
N LEU A 87 0.62 -9.31 -5.44
CA LEU A 87 -0.56 -9.85 -4.77
C LEU A 87 -0.54 -11.37 -4.70
N GLN A 88 -0.19 -12.04 -5.81
CA GLN A 88 -0.04 -13.50 -5.83
C GLN A 88 0.97 -13.98 -4.80
N CYS A 89 2.12 -13.29 -4.66
CA CYS A 89 3.07 -13.60 -3.60
C CYS A 89 2.43 -13.42 -2.22
N ALA A 90 1.74 -12.29 -1.98
CA ALA A 90 1.13 -12.00 -0.69
C ALA A 90 0.08 -13.05 -0.27
N GLU A 91 -0.63 -13.67 -1.22
CA GLU A 91 -1.57 -14.77 -0.94
C GLU A 91 -0.89 -16.06 -0.49
N THR A 92 0.37 -16.28 -0.85
CA THR A 92 1.12 -17.46 -0.40
C THR A 92 1.68 -17.32 1.02
N VAL A 93 1.71 -16.09 1.55
CA VAL A 93 2.25 -15.80 2.88
C VAL A 93 1.22 -16.12 3.95
N LYS A 94 1.51 -17.14 4.76
CA LYS A 94 0.64 -17.57 5.87
C LYS A 94 0.87 -16.74 7.14
N PRO A 95 -0.18 -16.53 7.97
CA PRO A 95 -0.02 -16.08 9.35
C PRO A 95 0.90 -17.03 10.13
N ALA A 96 1.65 -16.51 11.12
CA ALA A 96 2.31 -17.37 12.11
C ALA A 96 1.28 -18.02 13.03
#